data_AF-A0A951UWI3-F1
#
_entry.id   AF-A0A951UWI3-F1
#
_cell.length_a   1.000
_cell.length_b   1.000
_cell.length_c   1.000
_cell.angle_alpha   90.00
_cell.angle_beta   90.00
_cell.angle_gamma   90.00
#
_symmetry.space_group_name_H-M   'P 1'
#
loop_
_entity.id
_entity.type
_entity.pdbx_description
1 polymer ?
#
loop_
_entity_poly.entity_id
_entity_poly.type
_entity_poly.pdbx_seq_one_letter_code
_entity_poly.pdbx_strand_id
1 'polypeptide(L)'
;MCQYTSPFEDNTKFLTIAPSNSGVAGNSGFVNINFKEAIDYFGFYAGSLDDYNFIDIYSGNQLLKTFSGSDVPTAIADGSWTSTQANMYINLVGETGEKFDRVVMRSNGVAFETDNHAYRQASVPEPSSMLGLLAVGGVATGSMLKRKREQEATIKA
;
A
#
# COMPACT_ATOMS: atom_id res chain seq x y z
N MET A 1 19.18 0.74 27.62
CA MET A 1 18.00 1.23 26.90
C MET A 1 18.51 2.12 25.78
N CYS A 2 18.26 1.75 24.53
CA CYS A 2 18.70 2.52 23.36
C CYS A 2 17.72 3.69 23.20
N GLN A 3 18.02 4.81 23.86
CA GLN A 3 17.16 6.00 23.86
C GLN A 3 17.27 6.81 22.54
N TYR A 4 18.12 6.36 21.61
CA TYR A 4 18.49 7.09 20.39
C TYR A 4 17.94 6.47 19.11
N THR A 5 17.07 5.47 19.20
CA THR A 5 16.75 4.62 18.02
C THR A 5 15.28 4.24 17.91
N SER A 6 14.38 4.74 18.76
CA SER A 6 12.95 4.47 18.61
C SER A 6 12.24 5.66 17.98
N PRO A 7 11.14 5.44 17.24
CA PRO A 7 10.30 6.55 16.78
C PRO A 7 9.93 7.48 17.95
N PHE A 8 9.86 8.79 17.70
CA PHE A 8 9.67 9.78 18.75
C PHE A 8 8.44 9.49 19.63
N GLU A 9 8.64 9.44 20.94
CA GLU A 9 7.66 9.08 21.97
C GLU A 9 7.07 7.65 21.86
N ASP A 10 7.55 6.84 20.93
CA ASP A 10 7.18 5.44 20.80
C ASP A 10 8.16 4.55 21.57
N ASN A 11 7.64 3.82 22.55
CA ASN A 11 8.38 2.85 23.36
C ASN A 11 8.06 1.39 22.99
N THR A 12 7.29 1.18 21.92
CA THR A 12 6.96 -0.15 21.41
C THR A 12 8.11 -0.69 20.54
N LYS A 13 7.91 -1.89 19.98
CA LYS A 13 8.94 -2.57 19.19
C LYS A 13 8.77 -2.20 17.72
N PHE A 14 9.78 -1.55 17.17
CA PHE A 14 9.86 -1.16 15.78
C PHE A 14 10.77 -2.11 14.98
N LEU A 15 10.63 -2.05 13.66
CA LEU A 15 11.56 -2.63 12.70
C LEU A 15 12.72 -1.67 12.47
N THR A 16 13.95 -2.18 12.37
CA THR A 16 15.14 -1.36 12.10
C THR A 16 16.07 -2.02 11.10
N ILE A 17 16.54 -1.20 10.16
CA ILE A 17 17.56 -1.54 9.18
C ILE A 17 18.80 -0.71 9.52
N ALA A 18 19.86 -1.36 9.97
CA ALA A 18 21.09 -0.68 10.40
C ALA A 18 22.31 -1.37 9.76
N PRO A 19 23.23 -0.64 9.09
CA PRO A 19 24.46 -1.23 8.61
C PRO A 19 25.29 -1.82 9.76
N SER A 20 26.11 -2.82 9.43
CA SER A 20 27.07 -3.35 10.38
C SER A 20 27.99 -2.22 10.88
N ASN A 21 28.23 -2.19 12.20
CA ASN A 21 29.12 -1.24 12.89
C ASN A 21 28.60 0.19 13.14
N SER A 22 27.29 0.45 13.04
CA SER A 22 26.72 1.75 13.42
C SER A 22 26.48 1.93 14.94
N GLY A 23 26.67 0.87 15.75
CA GLY A 23 26.35 0.89 17.18
C GLY A 23 24.85 0.89 17.49
N VAL A 24 24.00 0.79 16.45
CA VAL A 24 22.55 0.66 16.53
C VAL A 24 22.17 -0.82 16.41
N ALA A 25 21.16 -1.24 17.17
CA ALA A 25 20.62 -2.60 17.05
C ALA A 25 19.93 -2.75 15.69
N GLY A 26 20.26 -3.78 14.92
CA GLY A 26 19.67 -4.04 13.61
C GLY A 26 20.58 -4.94 12.76
N ASN A 27 20.10 -5.33 11.57
CA ASN A 27 20.91 -6.04 10.59
C ASN A 27 21.02 -5.23 9.30
N SER A 28 22.16 -5.37 8.62
CA SER A 28 22.42 -4.71 7.35
C SER A 28 21.59 -5.33 6.22
N GLY A 29 21.20 -4.53 5.24
CA GLY A 29 20.53 -5.00 4.02
C GLY A 29 19.26 -4.21 3.73
N PHE A 30 18.19 -4.93 3.41
CA PHE A 30 16.89 -4.37 3.10
C PHE A 30 15.77 -5.26 3.65
N VAL A 31 14.60 -4.68 3.84
CA VAL A 31 13.36 -5.42 4.11
C VAL A 31 12.56 -5.45 2.83
N ASN A 32 12.19 -6.64 2.38
CA ASN A 32 11.40 -6.85 1.17
C ASN A 32 10.03 -7.42 1.54
N ILE A 33 8.99 -6.60 1.36
CA ILE A 33 7.61 -6.96 1.63
C ILE A 33 6.94 -7.27 0.29
N ASN A 34 6.57 -8.53 0.10
CA ASN A 34 5.85 -9.00 -1.08
C ASN A 34 4.37 -9.17 -0.72
N PHE A 35 3.49 -8.57 -1.51
CA PHE A 35 2.06 -8.71 -1.35
C PHE A 35 1.54 -9.78 -2.29
N LYS A 36 0.62 -10.62 -1.80
CA LYS A 36 -0.01 -11.67 -2.62
C LYS A 36 -0.90 -11.06 -3.71
N GLU A 37 -1.61 -10.01 -3.37
CA GLU A 37 -2.50 -9.27 -4.26
C GLU A 37 -1.95 -7.84 -4.39
N ALA A 38 -2.13 -7.22 -5.55
CA ALA A 38 -1.69 -5.85 -5.75
C ALA A 38 -2.41 -4.88 -4.79
N ILE A 39 -1.66 -3.92 -4.27
CA ILE A 39 -2.10 -2.89 -3.34
C ILE A 39 -2.02 -1.52 -4.01
N ASP A 40 -2.80 -0.56 -3.52
CA ASP A 40 -2.79 0.85 -3.97
C ASP A 40 -2.42 1.82 -2.84
N TYR A 41 -2.09 1.26 -1.66
CA TYR A 41 -1.71 2.02 -0.48
C TYR A 41 -0.79 1.20 0.41
N PHE A 42 0.28 1.85 0.86
CA PHE A 42 1.16 1.37 1.92
C PHE A 42 1.47 2.52 2.88
N GLY A 43 1.20 2.33 4.16
CA GLY A 43 1.46 3.29 5.22
C GLY A 43 2.41 2.72 6.25
N PHE A 44 3.22 3.58 6.86
CA PHE A 44 4.12 3.22 7.95
C PHE A 44 4.52 4.45 8.74
N TYR A 45 4.85 4.28 10.01
CA TYR A 45 5.49 5.30 10.81
C TYR A 45 7.01 5.23 10.57
N ALA A 46 7.62 6.34 10.17
CA ALA A 46 9.07 6.48 10.11
C ALA A 46 9.57 7.18 11.37
N GLY A 47 10.56 6.58 12.04
CA GLY A 47 11.31 7.21 13.13
C GLY A 47 12.64 7.73 12.62
N SER A 48 13.09 8.88 13.14
CA SER A 48 14.40 9.49 12.82
C SER A 48 14.70 9.51 11.31
N LEU A 49 13.73 9.96 10.52
CA LEU A 49 13.81 9.94 9.06
C LEU A 49 15.03 10.74 8.56
N ASP A 50 15.80 10.13 7.66
CA ASP A 50 17.01 10.70 7.09
C ASP A 50 17.02 10.64 5.55
N ASP A 51 17.88 11.43 4.90
CA ASP A 51 17.97 11.52 3.43
C ASP A 51 18.45 10.20 2.79
N TYR A 52 19.12 9.37 3.58
CA TYR A 52 19.60 8.04 3.22
C TYR A 52 18.61 6.91 3.56
N ASN A 53 17.39 7.22 3.98
CA ASN A 53 16.32 6.24 4.15
C ASN A 53 15.52 6.14 2.87
N PHE A 54 15.32 4.92 2.35
CA PHE A 54 14.68 4.73 1.06
C PHE A 54 13.53 3.71 1.11
N ILE A 55 12.51 4.01 0.31
CA ILE A 55 11.42 3.10 -0.06
C ILE A 55 11.40 2.94 -1.57
N ASP A 56 11.57 1.71 -2.04
CA ASP A 56 11.43 1.35 -3.45
C ASP A 56 10.10 0.62 -3.66
N ILE A 57 9.32 1.07 -4.65
CA ILE A 57 8.00 0.56 -5.01
C ILE A 57 8.09 -0.20 -6.33
N TYR A 58 7.58 -1.43 -6.36
CA TYR A 58 7.65 -2.32 -7.51
C TYR A 58 6.28 -2.88 -7.92
N SER A 59 6.16 -3.18 -9.21
CA SER A 59 5.19 -4.15 -9.72
C SER A 59 5.95 -5.30 -10.40
N GLY A 60 5.84 -6.49 -9.82
CA GLY A 60 6.68 -7.63 -10.14
C GLY A 60 8.17 -7.27 -10.02
N ASN A 61 8.89 -7.36 -11.15
CA ASN A 61 10.32 -7.04 -11.24
C ASN A 61 10.59 -5.59 -11.67
N GLN A 62 9.55 -4.82 -12.03
CA GLN A 62 9.71 -3.44 -12.47
C GLN A 62 9.73 -2.49 -11.27
N LEU A 63 10.81 -1.73 -11.11
CA LEU A 63 10.86 -0.59 -10.20
C LEU A 63 9.98 0.53 -10.76
N LEU A 64 8.94 0.91 -10.01
CA LEU A 64 8.06 2.01 -10.37
C LEU A 64 8.62 3.34 -9.85
N LYS A 65 9.07 3.36 -8.60
CA LYS A 65 9.53 4.58 -7.92
C LYS A 65 10.47 4.26 -6.77
N THR A 66 11.42 5.16 -6.53
CA THR A 66 12.17 5.26 -5.28
C THR A 66 11.82 6.57 -4.61
N PHE A 67 11.53 6.50 -3.32
CA PHE A 67 11.42 7.65 -2.43
C PHE A 67 12.56 7.60 -1.42
N SER A 68 13.10 8.76 -1.10
CA SER A 68 14.00 9.02 0.02
C SER A 68 13.25 9.74 1.14
N GLY A 69 13.86 9.87 2.32
CA GLY A 69 13.32 10.71 3.39
C GLY A 69 13.11 12.17 2.96
N SER A 70 13.94 12.67 2.04
CA SER A 70 13.83 14.03 1.49
C SER A 70 12.62 14.22 0.56
N ASP A 71 12.01 13.15 0.06
CA ASP A 71 10.83 13.22 -0.82
C ASP A 71 9.52 13.36 -0.03
N VAL A 72 9.56 13.21 1.30
CA VAL A 72 8.36 13.29 2.15
C VAL A 72 7.94 14.75 2.32
N PRO A 73 6.73 15.14 1.88
CA PRO A 73 6.27 16.52 2.03
C PRO A 73 6.25 16.91 3.51
N THR A 74 6.75 18.11 3.82
CA THR A 74 6.80 18.72 5.17
C THR A 74 7.75 18.05 6.17
N ALA A 75 8.38 16.94 5.80
CA ALA A 75 9.39 16.31 6.64
C ALA A 75 10.72 17.08 6.61
N ILE A 76 11.50 16.91 7.66
CA ILE A 76 12.93 17.24 7.70
C ILE A 76 13.66 15.90 7.78
N ALA A 77 14.45 15.60 6.76
CA ALA A 77 15.22 14.35 6.68
C ALA A 77 16.62 14.55 7.27
N ASP A 78 16.70 14.78 8.58
CA ASP A 78 17.95 15.06 9.31
C ASP A 78 18.29 14.03 10.39
N GLY A 79 17.55 12.92 10.44
CA GLY A 79 17.76 11.86 11.41
C GLY A 79 17.38 12.23 12.85
N SER A 80 16.65 13.33 13.07
CA SER A 80 16.29 13.78 14.41
C SER A 80 15.32 12.81 15.08
N TRP A 81 15.75 12.15 16.15
CA TRP A 81 14.93 11.25 16.98
C TRP A 81 13.97 11.97 17.93
N THR A 82 14.03 13.31 18.00
CA THR A 82 13.18 14.13 18.88
C THR A 82 12.24 15.07 18.13
N SER A 83 12.34 15.15 16.80
CA SER A 83 11.54 16.08 15.99
C SER A 83 10.32 15.38 15.40
N THR A 84 9.14 15.95 15.57
CA THR A 84 7.91 15.47 14.91
C THR A 84 7.96 15.60 13.38
N GLN A 85 8.90 16.38 12.84
CA GLN A 85 9.10 16.52 11.39
C GLN A 85 10.03 15.44 10.80
N ALA A 86 10.76 14.71 11.64
CA ALA A 86 11.55 13.54 11.26
C ALA A 86 10.92 12.24 11.80
N ASN A 87 9.83 12.33 12.56
CA ASN A 87 9.11 11.19 13.16
C ASN A 87 7.63 11.31 12.83
N MET A 88 7.17 10.59 11.81
CA MET A 88 5.81 10.77 11.30
C MET A 88 5.29 9.56 10.54
N TYR A 89 3.97 9.51 10.43
CA TYR A 89 3.28 8.52 9.61
C TYR A 89 3.30 8.93 8.13
N ILE A 90 3.91 8.09 7.30
CA ILE A 90 4.04 8.29 5.86
C ILE A 90 2.97 7.46 5.15
N ASN A 91 2.30 8.09 4.19
CA ASN A 91 1.30 7.47 3.34
C ASN A 91 1.81 7.43 1.90
N LEU A 92 2.03 6.23 1.37
CA LEU A 92 2.31 6.01 -0.04
C LEU A 92 1.01 5.59 -0.71
N VAL A 93 0.50 6.45 -1.59
CA VAL A 93 -0.79 6.28 -2.26
C VAL A 93 -0.54 6.22 -3.76
N GLY A 94 -1.01 5.17 -4.44
CA GLY A 94 -1.01 5.13 -5.90
C GLY A 94 -2.01 6.15 -6.47
N GLU A 95 -1.68 6.74 -7.62
CA GLU A 95 -2.66 7.53 -8.36
C GLU A 95 -3.81 6.65 -8.89
N THR A 96 -4.79 7.25 -9.55
CA THR A 96 -5.98 6.53 -10.03
C THR A 96 -5.58 5.39 -10.98
N GLY A 97 -5.78 4.14 -10.53
CA GLY A 97 -5.46 2.94 -11.29
C GLY A 97 -4.03 2.44 -11.13
N GLU A 98 -3.15 3.19 -10.44
CA GLU A 98 -1.81 2.71 -10.12
C GLU A 98 -1.85 1.68 -9.00
N LYS A 99 -1.08 0.61 -9.18
CA LYS A 99 -0.99 -0.50 -8.24
C LYS A 99 0.44 -0.98 -8.16
N PHE A 100 0.80 -1.54 -7.01
CA PHE A 100 2.11 -2.13 -6.77
C PHE A 100 1.94 -3.39 -5.93
N ASP A 101 2.93 -4.27 -5.95
CA ASP A 101 2.87 -5.58 -5.27
C ASP A 101 4.08 -5.84 -4.39
N ARG A 102 5.04 -4.91 -4.36
CA ARG A 102 6.24 -5.05 -3.56
C ARG A 102 6.82 -3.72 -3.10
N VAL A 103 7.16 -3.69 -1.82
CA VAL A 103 7.79 -2.56 -1.13
C VAL A 103 9.14 -3.03 -0.60
N VAL A 104 10.20 -2.33 -0.95
CA VAL A 104 11.54 -2.58 -0.41
C VAL A 104 11.98 -1.38 0.41
N MET A 105 12.28 -1.61 1.69
CA MET A 105 12.82 -0.60 2.60
C MET A 105 14.32 -0.83 2.74
N ARG A 106 15.12 0.23 2.66
CA ARG A 106 16.57 0.14 2.81
C ARG A 106 17.16 1.43 3.36
N SER A 107 18.33 1.31 3.96
CA SER A 107 19.16 2.44 4.39
C SER A 107 20.56 2.27 3.84
N ASN A 108 21.20 3.36 3.41
CA ASN A 108 22.64 3.36 3.13
C ASN A 108 23.46 4.08 4.23
N GLY A 109 22.80 4.61 5.26
CA GLY A 109 23.38 5.30 6.41
C GLY A 109 23.01 4.62 7.73
N VAL A 110 23.08 5.36 8.84
CA VAL A 110 23.15 4.83 10.22
C VAL A 110 22.00 3.87 10.57
N ALA A 111 20.76 4.27 10.32
CA ALA A 111 19.60 3.42 10.53
C ALA A 111 18.41 3.85 9.65
N PHE A 112 17.41 2.98 9.55
CA PHE A 112 16.06 3.33 9.13
C PHE A 112 15.06 2.55 9.97
N GLU A 113 14.37 3.27 10.86
CA GLU A 113 13.40 2.73 11.79
C GLU A 113 11.97 2.94 11.32
N THR A 114 11.19 1.86 11.31
CA THR A 114 9.79 1.89 10.88
C THR A 114 8.88 1.07 11.78
N ASP A 115 7.64 1.52 11.95
CA ASP A 115 6.60 0.81 12.69
C ASP A 115 5.21 1.04 12.07
N ASN A 116 4.16 0.47 12.67
CA ASN A 116 2.75 0.69 12.34
C ASN A 116 2.43 0.52 10.85
N HIS A 117 3.00 -0.53 10.23
CA HIS A 117 2.80 -0.81 8.81
C HIS A 117 1.34 -1.17 8.51
N ALA A 118 0.76 -0.52 7.52
CA ALA A 118 -0.59 -0.78 7.02
C ALA A 118 -0.56 -0.88 5.49
N TYR A 119 -1.49 -1.64 4.92
CA TYR A 119 -1.68 -1.71 3.48
C TYR A 119 -3.16 -1.84 3.14
N ARG A 120 -3.51 -1.46 1.91
CA ARG A 120 -4.86 -1.67 1.36
C ARG A 120 -4.74 -2.45 0.07
N GLN A 121 -5.40 -3.59 0.00
CA GLN A 121 -5.57 -4.31 -1.26
C GLN A 121 -6.29 -3.41 -2.25
N ALA A 122 -5.72 -3.28 -3.46
CA ALA A 122 -6.30 -2.45 -4.49
C ALA A 122 -7.64 -3.08 -4.91
N SER A 123 -8.69 -2.27 -4.93
CA SER A 123 -9.98 -2.72 -5.46
C SER A 123 -9.81 -3.11 -6.94
N VAL A 124 -10.24 -4.32 -7.27
CA VAL A 124 -10.35 -4.77 -8.65
C VAL A 124 -11.72 -4.27 -9.13
N PRO A 125 -11.84 -3.55 -10.27
CA PRO A 125 -13.15 -3.29 -10.86
C PRO A 125 -13.88 -4.62 -10.96
N GLU A 126 -15.09 -4.70 -10.41
CA GLU A 126 -15.83 -5.97 -10.38
C GLU A 126 -15.86 -6.56 -11.79
N PRO A 127 -15.52 -7.85 -11.97
CA PRO A 127 -15.59 -8.48 -13.26
C PRO A 127 -16.98 -8.22 -13.86
N SER A 128 -17.02 -7.87 -15.13
CA SER A 128 -18.22 -7.72 -15.97
C SER A 128 -19.17 -8.94 -15.96
N SER A 129 -18.88 -9.97 -15.17
CA SER A 129 -19.79 -11.03 -14.73
C SER A 129 -21.13 -10.51 -14.18
N MET A 130 -21.19 -9.30 -13.58
CA MET A 130 -22.48 -8.69 -13.23
C MET A 130 -23.31 -8.29 -14.46
N LEU A 131 -22.67 -7.79 -15.53
CA LEU A 131 -23.34 -7.51 -16.80
C LEU A 131 -23.79 -8.81 -17.50
N GLY A 132 -23.01 -9.89 -17.40
CA GLY A 132 -23.39 -11.20 -17.90
C GLY A 132 -24.60 -11.81 -17.17
N LEU A 133 -24.68 -11.66 -15.84
CA LEU A 133 -25.80 -12.17 -15.04
C LEU A 133 -27.10 -11.38 -15.28
N LEU A 134 -27.00 -10.05 -15.45
CA LEU A 134 -28.13 -9.19 -15.82
C LEU A 134 -28.61 -9.45 -17.27
N ALA A 135 -27.69 -9.71 -18.21
CA ALA A 135 -28.05 -10.01 -19.59
C ALA A 135 -28.78 -11.36 -19.73
N VAL A 136 -28.35 -12.40 -19.00
CA VAL A 136 -29.03 -13.70 -19.01
C VAL A 136 -30.38 -13.64 -18.29
N GLY A 137 -30.48 -12.88 -17.20
CA GLY A 137 -31.75 -12.65 -16.50
C GLY A 137 -32.78 -11.89 -17.33
N GLY A 138 -32.38 -10.81 -18.01
CA GLY A 138 -33.29 -9.96 -18.80
C GLY A 138 -33.90 -10.64 -20.04
N VAL A 139 -33.17 -11.54 -20.69
CA VAL A 139 -33.67 -12.30 -21.85
C VAL A 139 -34.71 -13.35 -21.42
N ALA A 140 -34.53 -13.96 -20.24
CA ALA A 140 -35.47 -14.94 -19.69
C ALA A 140 -36.81 -14.30 -19.28
N THR A 141 -36.79 -13.13 -18.63
CA THR A 141 -38.04 -12.42 -18.25
C THR A 141 -38.74 -11.81 -19.46
N GLY A 142 -38.01 -11.23 -20.42
CA GLY A 142 -38.59 -10.63 -21.62
C GLY A 142 -39.33 -11.64 -22.52
N SER A 143 -38.77 -12.85 -22.67
CA SER A 143 -39.40 -13.93 -23.47
C SER A 143 -40.63 -14.55 -22.79
N MET A 144 -40.64 -14.69 -21.46
CA MET A 144 -41.81 -15.18 -20.72
C MET A 144 -42.98 -14.17 -20.71
N LEU A 145 -42.68 -12.86 -20.60
CA LEU A 145 -43.70 -11.82 -20.64
C LEU A 145 -44.34 -11.68 -22.03
N LYS A 146 -43.56 -11.86 -23.09
CA LYS A 146 -44.07 -11.86 -24.47
C LYS A 146 -45.03 -13.04 -24.72
N ARG A 147 -44.66 -14.24 -24.24
CA ARG A 147 -45.51 -15.45 -24.35
C ARG A 147 -46.85 -15.31 -23.64
N LYS A 148 -46.89 -14.69 -22.45
CA LYS A 148 -48.15 -14.44 -21.73
C LYS A 148 -49.09 -13.49 -22.49
N ARG A 149 -48.55 -12.43 -23.10
CA ARG A 149 -49.37 -11.47 -23.87
C ARG A 149 -49.94 -12.07 -25.15
N GLU A 150 -49.19 -12.93 -25.83
CA GLU A 150 -49.66 -13.63 -27.03
C GLU A 150 -50.78 -14.65 -26.70
N GLN A 151 -50.71 -15.31 -25.55
CA GLN A 151 -51.77 -16.21 -25.07
C GLN A 151 -53.05 -15.46 -24.69
N GLU A 152 -52.95 -14.32 -24.00
CA GLU A 152 -54.12 -13.50 -23.63
C GLU A 152 -54.81 -12.85 -24.85
N ALA A 153 -54.06 -12.51 -25.90
CA ALA A 153 -54.62 -11.96 -27.14
C ALA A 153 -55.37 -13.02 -27.97
N THR A 154 -54.92 -14.28 -27.92
CA THR A 154 -55.55 -15.39 -28.66
C THR A 154 -56.85 -15.87 -27.99
N ILE A 155 -57.03 -15.62 -26.69
CA ILE A 155 -58.22 -16.03 -25.92
C ILE A 155 -59.37 -15.01 -26.04
N LYS A 156 -59.11 -13.78 -26.52
CA LYS A 156 -60.08 -12.69 -26.64
C LYS A 156 -60.58 -12.41 -28.06
N ALA A 157 -60.17 -13.20 -29.05
CA ALA A 157 -60.64 -13.15 -30.43
C ALA A 157 -61.59 -14.32 -30.70
#